data_AF-A0A855GTX8-F1
#
_entry.id   AF-A0A855GTX8-F1
#
_cell.length_a   1.000
_cell.length_b   1.000
_cell.length_c   1.000
_cell.angle_alpha   90.00
_cell.angle_beta   90.00
_cell.angle_gamma   90.00
#
_symmetry.space_group_name_H-M   'P 1'
#
loop_
_entity.id
_entity.type
_entity.pdbx_description
1 polymer ?
#
loop_
_entity_poly.entity_id
_entity_poly.type
_entity_poly.pdbx_seq_one_letter_code
_entity_poly.pdbx_strand_id
1 'polypeptide(L)' 'MFFDIIIILMLLTGLSLGVYIMNRVIIDEFKAQNIKHAYIYLYITMFGALLVVAVITFCFQNVLIDFSNLFYRS' A
#
# COMPACT_ATOMS: atom_id res chain seq x y z
N MET A 1 -8.78 16.44 -6.25
CA MET A 1 -7.35 16.65 -6.59
C MET A 1 -6.36 16.83 -5.42
N PHE A 2 -6.25 17.99 -4.73
CA PHE A 2 -5.17 18.21 -3.72
C PHE A 2 -5.27 17.28 -2.50
N PHE A 3 -6.49 17.07 -2.00
CA PHE A 3 -6.76 16.17 -0.87
C PHE A 3 -6.45 14.71 -1.22
N ASP A 4 -6.77 14.28 -2.45
CA ASP A 4 -6.48 12.92 -2.94
C ASP A 4 -4.97 12.66 -3.03
N ILE A 5 -4.17 13.65 -3.44
CA ILE A 5 -2.71 13.55 -3.48
C ILE A 5 -2.13 13.36 -2.07
N ILE A 6 -2.65 14.08 -1.07
CA ILE A 6 -2.23 13.91 0.32
C ILE A 6 -2.57 12.51 0.83
N ILE A 7 -3.79 12.01 0.53
CA ILE A 7 -4.21 10.67 0.90
C ILE A 7 -3.30 9.62 0.27
N ILE A 8 -2.99 9.76 -1.02
CA ILE A 8 -2.08 8.86 -1.75
C ILE A 8 -0.70 8.84 -1.08
N LEU A 9 -0.14 10.01 -0.75
CA LEU A 9 1.15 10.11 -0.08
C LEU A 9 1.13 9.44 1.30
N MET A 10 0.09 9.70 2.10
CA MET A 10 -0.07 9.05 3.41
C MET A 10 -0.17 7.52 3.29
N LEU A 11 -0.95 7.01 2.31
CA LEU A 11 -1.10 5.59 2.06
C LEU A 11 0.20 4.94 1.58
N LEU A 12 0.98 5.61 0.72
CA LEU A 12 2.29 5.13 0.27
C LEU A 12 3.31 5.08 1.42
N THR A 13 3.34 6.11 2.27
CA THR A 13 4.21 6.13 3.45
C THR A 13 3.78 5.05 4.45
N GLY A 14 2.48 4.91 4.71
CA GLY A 14 1.94 3.87 5.58
C GLY A 14 2.22 2.46 5.06
N LEU A 15 2.08 2.24 3.75
CA LEU A 15 2.37 0.96 3.09
C LEU A 15 3.85 0.59 3.22
N SER A 16 4.75 1.52 2.91
CA SER A 16 6.19 1.26 2.97
C SER A 16 6.67 0.97 4.40
N LEU A 17 6.22 1.74 5.39
CA LEU A 17 6.49 1.49 6.81
C LEU A 17 5.89 0.17 7.29
N GLY A 18 4.62 -0.09 6.96
CA GLY A 18 3.92 -1.31 7.37
C GLY A 18 4.60 -2.57 6.82
N VAL A 19 4.93 -2.58 5.53
CA VAL A 19 5.66 -3.69 4.91
C VAL A 19 7.06 -3.85 5.50
N TYR A 20 7.78 -2.75 5.78
CA TYR A 20 9.08 -2.81 6.42
C TYR A 20 9.03 -3.46 7.81
N ILE A 21 8.07 -3.05 8.65
CA ILE A 21 7.90 -3.60 10.00
C ILE A 21 7.54 -5.09 9.93
N MET A 22 6.57 -5.45 9.09
CA MET A 22 6.15 -6.85 8.96
C MET A 22 7.25 -7.73 8.39
N ASN A 23 8.04 -7.25 7.43
CA ASN A 23 9.20 -7.98 6.93
C ASN A 23 10.23 -8.25 8.02
N ARG A 24 10.45 -7.30 8.93
CA ARG A 24 11.35 -7.52 10.07
C ARG A 24 10.83 -8.64 10.99
N VAL A 25 9.54 -8.63 11.30
CA VAL A 25 8.88 -9.69 12.10
C VAL A 25 8.99 -11.04 11.39
N ILE A 26 8.72 -11.10 10.09
CA ILE A 26 8.83 -12.33 9.29
C ILE A 26 10.26 -12.89 9.34
N ILE A 27 11.27 -12.04 9.18
CA ILE A 27 12.69 -12.45 9.26
C ILE A 27 13.02 -13.00 10.65
N ASP A 28 12.51 -12.37 11.71
CA ASP A 28 12.76 -12.81 13.08
C ASP A 28 12.06 -14.17 13.36
N GLU A 29 10.86 -14.40 12.83
CA GLU A 29 10.19 -15.70 12.88
C GLU A 29 10.93 -16.80 12.09
N PHE A 30 11.51 -16.45 10.93
CA PHE A 30 12.37 -17.37 10.18
C PHE A 30 13.64 -17.74 10.96
N LYS A 31 14.26 -16.78 11.65
CA LYS A 31 15.43 -17.05 12.53
C LYS A 31 15.07 -17.93 13.73
N ALA A 32 13.86 -17.77 14.27
CA ALA A 32 13.33 -18.60 15.34
C ALA A 32 12.91 -20.02 14.90
N GLN A 33 13.11 -20.38 13.62
CA GLN A 33 12.65 -21.64 13.00
C GLN A 33 11.12 -21.86 13.05
N ASN A 34 10.34 -20.79 13.29
CA ASN A 34 8.88 -20.82 13.30
C ASN A 34 8.30 -20.69 11.89
N ILE A 35 8.68 -21.60 10.99
CA ILE A 35 8.44 -21.49 9.55
C ILE A 35 6.95 -21.30 9.20
N LYS A 36 6.04 -22.02 9.89
CA LYS A 36 4.59 -21.87 9.66
C LYS A 36 4.09 -20.45 9.95
N HIS A 37 4.52 -19.85 11.06
CA HIS A 37 4.10 -18.50 11.44
C HIS A 37 4.68 -17.45 10.50
N ALA A 38 5.95 -17.61 10.11
CA ALA A 38 6.59 -16.74 9.13
C ALA A 38 5.81 -16.70 7.80
N TYR A 39 5.39 -17.86 7.28
CA TYR A 39 4.55 -17.92 6.07
C TYR A 39 3.19 -17.23 6.25
N ILE A 40 2.51 -17.45 7.37
CA ILE A 40 1.22 -16.80 7.65
C ILE A 40 1.37 -15.28 7.64
N TYR A 41 2.36 -14.73 8.35
CA TYR A 41 2.62 -13.30 8.36
C TYR A 41 2.97 -12.76 6.98
N LEU A 42 3.72 -13.52 6.18
CA LEU A 42 4.06 -13.14 4.81
C LEU A 42 2.80 -13.04 3.94
N TYR A 43 1.92 -14.05 3.95
CA TYR A 43 0.68 -14.02 3.19
C TYR A 43 -0.28 -12.91 3.63
N ILE A 44 -0.41 -12.68 4.94
CA ILE A 44 -1.22 -11.57 5.47
C ILE A 44 -0.67 -10.23 5.01
N THR A 45 0.66 -10.05 5.03
CA THR A 45 1.31 -8.80 4.61
C THR A 45 1.12 -8.55 3.11
N MET A 46 1.24 -9.60 2.28
CA MET A 46 0.99 -9.49 0.83
C MET A 46 -0.47 -9.10 0.54
N PHE A 47 -1.44 -9.76 1.19
CA PHE A 47 -2.85 -9.46 0.99
C PHE A 47 -3.22 -8.05 1.48
N GLY A 48 -2.68 -7.65 2.64
CA GLY A 48 -2.85 -6.28 3.16
C GLY A 48 -2.26 -5.23 2.22
N ALA A 49 -1.08 -5.47 1.66
CA ALA A 49 -0.46 -4.58 0.68
C ALA A 49 -1.31 -4.44 -0.59
N LEU A 50 -1.86 -5.54 -1.10
CA LEU A 50 -2.77 -5.52 -2.26
C LEU A 50 -4.00 -4.65 -2.03
N LEU A 51 -4.62 -4.73 -0.84
CA LEU A 51 -5.77 -3.90 -0.49
C LEU A 51 -5.41 -2.41 -0.47
N VAL A 52 -4.28 -2.05 0.14
CA VAL A 52 -3.83 -0.65 0.19
C VAL A 52 -3.52 -0.12 -1.22
N VAL A 53 -2.86 -0.92 -2.06
CA VAL A 53 -2.59 -0.56 -3.46
C VAL A 53 -3.88 -0.38 -4.26
N ALA A 54 -4.91 -1.19 -4.04
CA ALA A 54 -6.21 -1.02 -4.69
C ALA A 54 -6.84 0.34 -4.31
N VAL A 55 -6.77 0.74 -3.04
CA VAL A 55 -7.27 2.06 -2.58
C VAL A 55 -6.46 3.19 -3.21
N ILE A 56 -5.12 3.08 -3.24
CA ILE A 56 -4.26 4.08 -3.91
C ILE A 56 -4.65 4.22 -5.39
N THR A 57 -4.86 3.10 -6.08
CA THR A 57 -5.24 3.07 -7.50
C THR A 57 -6.57 3.78 -7.74
N PHE A 58 -7.57 3.54 -6.86
CA PHE A 58 -8.85 4.24 -6.90
C PHE A 58 -8.69 5.76 -6.70
N CYS A 59 -7.90 6.19 -5.72
CA CYS A 59 -7.61 7.63 -5.53
C CYS A 59 -6.91 8.24 -6.75
N PHE A 60 -5.97 7.52 -7.37
CA PHE A 60 -5.29 7.97 -8.59
C PHE A 60 -6.23 8.14 -9.78
N GLN A 61 -7.24 7.26 -9.94
CA GLN A 61 -8.24 7.41 -11.00
C GLN A 61 -8.99 8.74 -10.88
N ASN A 62 -9.39 9.14 -9.68
CA ASN A 62 -10.06 10.43 -9.46
C ASN A 62 -9.17 11.62 -9.81
N VAL A 63 -7.88 11.56 -9.45
CA VAL A 63 -6.90 12.60 -9.82
C VAL A 63 -6.71 12.68 -11.35
N LEU A 64 -6.67 11.53 -12.03
CA LEU A 64 -6.57 11.46 -13.49
C LEU A 64 -7.79 12.03 -14.20
N ILE A 65 -9.00 11.78 -13.68
CA ILE A 65 -10.26 12.33 -14.21
C ILE A 65 -10.32 13.85 -14.00
N ASP A 66 -9.89 14.34 -12.83
CA ASP A 66 -9.81 15.78 -12.55
C ASP A 66 -8.85 16.47 -13.53
N PHE A 67 -7.68 15.87 -13.79
CA PHE A 67 -6.71 16.40 -14.76
C PHE A 67 -7.24 16.36 -16.19
N SER A 68 -7.85 15.25 -16.63
CA SER A 68 -8.35 15.12 -18.00
C SER A 68 -9.47 16.13 -18.29
N ASN A 69 -10.36 16.38 -17.32
CA ASN A 69 -11.37 17.42 -17.41
C ASN A 69 -10.78 18.83 -17.53
N LEU A 70 -9.60 19.08 -16.95
CA LEU A 70 -8.91 20.36 -17.04
C LEU A 70 -8.36 20.61 -18.46
N PHE A 71 -7.92 19.56 -19.14
CA PHE A 71 -7.45 19.62 -20.53
C PHE A 71 -8.58 19.59 -21.57
N TYR A 72 -9.70 18.92 -21.28
CA TYR A 72 -10.86 18.84 -22.19
C TYR A 72 -11.79 20.06 -22.15
N ARG A 73 -11.60 20.98 -21.19
CA ARG A 73 -12.37 22.23 -21.10
C ARG A 73 -11.69 23.45 -21.75
N SER A 74 -10.59 23.24 -22.47
CA SER A 74 -10.00 24.23 -23.39
C SER A 74 -10.61 24.12 -24.78
#